data_AF-A0A7X5TR09-F1
#
_entry.id   AF-A0A7X5TR09-F1
#
_cell.length_a   1.000
_cell.length_b   1.000
_cell.length_c   1.000
_cell.angle_alpha   90.00
_cell.angle_beta   90.00
_cell.angle_gamma   90.00
#
_symmetry.space_group_name_H-M   'P 1'
#
loop_
_entity.id
_entity.type
_entity.pdbx_description
1 polymer ?
#
loop_
_entity_poly.entity_id
_entity_poly.type
_entity_poly.pdbx_seq_one_letter_code
_entity_poly.pdbx_strand_id
1 'polypeptide(L)'
;MSGLGMLVRCYEGMRNWRAFTLLAIAIVCGGMCASLAGALAMQAGVLFGGVGLLIAVTVYLAGINGAGLLLLDQADRRPLRGMGAAFLGGLHGTWTSFLAFLLLGLGLVCVVLAMYLLSLLTRIPGVGTLFAFLLAGPGAVALAFCYGLLAIGTPLMLVAVWRGAGVLGAIGRAVDIVVKRPLDALLHFVVLTILVVPVAVFVIGLLTLTSTLSLSIFSGGGAGSILGAMGGGYGYGGMRGPFDGLMNQLQSAGAASASIGVVMLVLVALFVLVGMFGYIMIHDSLGAGLDTHAEDRLRGGVSQIKRKLAEHRPQPQAAVQPTATAPARMCSSCGTRLQGDDRFCGDCGTPA
;
A
#
# COMPACT_ATOMS: atom_id res chain seq x y z
N MET A 1 -1.91 -28.93 -0.32
CA MET A 1 -0.45 -29.06 -0.09
C MET A 1 -0.25 -29.21 1.41
N SER A 2 0.53 -30.18 1.89
CA SER A 2 0.82 -30.29 3.33
C SER A 2 1.53 -29.02 3.81
N GLY A 3 1.17 -28.53 5.01
CA GLY A 3 1.72 -27.28 5.55
C GLY A 3 3.25 -27.23 5.52
N LEU A 4 3.91 -28.37 5.77
CA LEU A 4 5.37 -28.50 5.74
C LEU A 4 6.00 -28.19 4.37
N GLY A 5 5.36 -28.59 3.27
CA GLY A 5 5.84 -28.32 1.92
C GLY A 5 5.73 -26.85 1.52
N MET A 6 4.74 -26.13 2.08
CA MET A 6 4.62 -24.68 1.93
C MET A 6 5.71 -23.96 2.73
N LEU A 7 6.02 -24.45 3.94
CA LEU A 7 7.02 -23.88 4.85
C LEU A 7 8.44 -23.94 4.27
N VAL A 8 8.86 -25.08 3.69
CA VAL A 8 10.19 -25.23 3.07
C VAL A 8 10.34 -24.32 1.86
N ARG A 9 9.27 -24.08 1.10
CA ARG A 9 9.30 -23.18 -0.07
C ARG A 9 9.42 -21.71 0.31
N CYS A 10 8.97 -21.28 1.49
CA CYS A 10 9.19 -19.90 1.93
C CYS A 10 10.68 -19.54 2.06
N TYR A 11 11.55 -20.52 2.31
CA TYR A 11 13.01 -20.34 2.31
C TYR A 11 13.56 -20.08 0.89
N GLU A 12 12.89 -20.55 -0.17
CA GLU A 12 13.31 -20.30 -1.56
C GLU A 12 13.29 -18.82 -1.91
N GLY A 13 12.47 -18.00 -1.23
CA GLY A 13 12.47 -16.54 -1.40
C GLY A 13 13.86 -15.92 -1.19
N MET A 14 14.69 -16.50 -0.32
CA MET A 14 16.07 -16.02 -0.10
C MET A 14 17.01 -16.29 -1.26
N ARG A 15 16.66 -17.22 -2.16
CA ARG A 15 17.48 -17.52 -3.34
C ARG A 15 17.44 -16.40 -4.38
N ASN A 16 16.43 -15.52 -4.32
CA ASN A 16 16.30 -14.39 -5.23
C ASN A 16 17.06 -13.18 -4.71
N TRP A 17 18.37 -13.22 -4.95
CA TRP A 17 19.29 -12.15 -4.55
C TRP A 17 18.87 -10.78 -5.10
N ARG A 18 18.20 -10.72 -6.27
CA ARG A 18 17.72 -9.45 -6.85
C ARG A 18 16.62 -8.82 -6.02
N ALA A 19 15.68 -9.62 -5.49
CA ALA A 19 14.63 -9.13 -4.60
C ALA A 19 15.24 -8.63 -3.28
N PHE A 20 16.22 -9.36 -2.76
CA PHE A 20 16.98 -8.96 -1.58
C PHE A 20 17.74 -7.66 -1.76
N THR A 21 18.53 -7.53 -2.82
CA THR A 21 19.32 -6.31 -3.07
C THR A 21 18.41 -5.12 -3.31
N LEU A 22 17.31 -5.28 -4.06
CA LEU A 22 16.37 -4.19 -4.30
C LEU A 22 15.71 -3.71 -3.00
N LEU A 23 15.25 -4.64 -2.15
CA LEU A 23 14.67 -4.29 -0.86
C LEU A 23 15.70 -3.62 0.06
N ALA A 24 16.90 -4.18 0.16
CA ALA A 24 17.99 -3.63 0.97
C ALA A 24 18.36 -2.20 0.53
N ILE A 25 18.55 -1.98 -0.78
CA ILE A 25 18.83 -0.65 -1.35
C ILE A 25 17.69 0.32 -1.03
N ALA A 26 16.43 -0.09 -1.18
CA ALA A 26 15.30 0.78 -0.87
C ALA A 26 15.18 1.13 0.61
N ILE A 27 15.51 0.20 1.52
CA ILE A 27 15.58 0.48 2.96
C ILE A 27 16.69 1.50 3.25
N VAL A 28 17.89 1.32 2.68
CA VAL A 28 19.01 2.27 2.85
C VAL A 28 18.64 3.64 2.29
N CYS A 29 18.27 3.71 1.01
CA CYS A 29 17.98 4.97 0.34
C CYS A 29 16.76 5.67 0.98
N GLY A 30 15.69 4.94 1.28
CA GLY A 30 14.53 5.47 1.98
C GLY A 30 14.89 6.00 3.37
N GLY A 31 15.70 5.26 4.15
CA GLY A 31 16.20 5.70 5.45
C GLY A 31 17.07 6.95 5.36
N MET A 32 18.00 7.02 4.40
CA MET A 32 18.84 8.19 4.17
C MET A 32 17.99 9.41 3.78
N CYS A 33 17.00 9.23 2.90
CA CYS A 33 16.05 10.30 2.56
C CYS A 33 15.24 10.76 3.77
N ALA A 34 14.80 9.85 4.64
CA ALA A 34 14.07 10.19 5.86
C ALA A 34 14.96 10.97 6.85
N SER A 35 16.21 10.57 7.02
CA SER A 35 17.19 11.29 7.85
C SER A 35 17.46 12.70 7.31
N LEU A 36 17.65 12.84 5.99
CA LEU A 36 17.82 14.13 5.34
C LEU A 36 16.55 15.00 5.49
N ALA A 37 15.38 14.40 5.36
CA ALA A 37 14.10 15.08 5.58
C ALA A 37 13.97 15.61 7.01
N GLY A 38 14.37 14.82 8.01
CA GLY A 38 14.42 15.26 9.41
C GLY A 38 15.38 16.44 9.61
N ALA A 39 16.57 16.39 9.02
CA ALA A 39 17.53 17.49 9.07
C ALA A 39 16.99 18.78 8.41
N LEU A 40 16.36 18.65 7.24
CA LEU A 40 15.71 19.76 6.54
C LEU A 40 14.52 20.32 7.34
N ALA A 41 13.76 19.48 8.05
CA ALA A 41 12.68 19.94 8.90
C ALA A 41 13.19 20.89 10.01
N MET A 42 14.34 20.57 10.60
CA MET A 42 14.95 21.37 11.66
C MET A 42 15.57 22.66 11.14
N GLN A 43 16.14 22.67 9.94
CA GLN A 43 16.86 23.82 9.40
C GLN A 43 15.99 24.75 8.54
N ALA A 44 15.14 24.19 7.68
CA ALA A 44 14.35 24.91 6.70
C ALA A 44 12.84 24.93 7.04
N GLY A 45 12.44 24.23 8.09
CA GLY A 45 11.06 24.17 8.57
C GLY A 45 10.28 22.95 8.08
N VAL A 46 9.12 22.74 8.71
CA VAL A 46 8.31 21.51 8.60
C VAL A 46 7.89 21.19 7.17
N LEU A 47 7.66 22.21 6.32
CA LEU A 47 7.24 21.99 4.93
C LEU A 47 8.31 21.24 4.12
N PHE A 48 9.57 21.69 4.17
CA PHE A 48 10.68 21.05 3.46
C PHE A 48 10.96 19.66 4.00
N GLY A 49 10.88 19.49 5.32
CA GLY A 49 10.95 18.17 5.94
C GLY A 49 9.82 17.23 5.51
N GLY A 50 8.60 17.73 5.41
CA GLY A 50 7.44 16.98 4.96
C GLY A 50 7.59 16.46 3.52
N VAL A 51 8.08 17.30 2.62
CA VAL A 51 8.37 16.89 1.22
C VAL A 51 9.46 15.82 1.18
N GLY A 52 10.54 15.99 1.94
CA GLY A 52 11.60 14.99 2.05
C GLY A 52 11.09 13.64 2.57
N LEU A 53 10.19 13.66 3.55
CA LEU A 53 9.60 12.45 4.12
C LEU A 53 8.69 11.74 3.11
N LEU A 54 7.92 12.49 2.31
CA LEU A 54 7.10 11.91 1.24
C LEU A 54 7.97 11.19 0.20
N ILE A 55 9.12 11.76 -0.16
CA ILE A 55 10.09 11.12 -1.06
C ILE A 55 10.62 9.83 -0.42
N ALA A 56 11.02 9.88 0.86
CA ALA A 56 11.53 8.73 1.59
C ALA A 56 10.52 7.56 1.63
N VAL A 57 9.26 7.84 1.97
CA VAL A 57 8.18 6.85 1.99
C VAL A 57 7.93 6.28 0.60
N THR A 58 7.97 7.11 -0.44
CA THR A 58 7.78 6.66 -1.83
C THR A 58 8.88 5.70 -2.27
N VAL A 59 10.15 6.02 -1.97
CA VAL A 59 11.30 5.13 -2.27
C VAL A 59 11.17 3.79 -1.53
N TYR A 60 10.81 3.84 -0.25
CA TYR A 60 10.63 2.65 0.57
C TYR A 60 9.52 1.73 0.03
N LEU A 61 8.35 2.30 -0.25
CA LEU A 61 7.21 1.56 -0.80
C LEU A 61 7.48 1.05 -2.22
N ALA A 62 8.18 1.82 -3.07
CA ALA A 62 8.56 1.37 -4.41
C ALA A 62 9.50 0.16 -4.34
N GLY A 63 10.43 0.15 -3.38
CA GLY A 63 11.29 -0.99 -3.09
C GLY A 63 10.53 -2.23 -2.65
N ILE A 64 9.61 -2.10 -1.68
CA ILE A 64 8.77 -3.23 -1.22
C ILE A 64 7.95 -3.78 -2.37
N ASN A 65 7.27 -2.93 -3.13
CA ASN A 65 6.45 -3.37 -4.27
C ASN A 65 7.33 -4.00 -5.37
N GLY A 66 8.51 -3.44 -5.65
CA GLY A 66 9.44 -4.00 -6.63
C GLY A 66 10.02 -5.34 -6.22
N ALA A 67 10.37 -5.51 -4.95
CA ALA A 67 10.80 -6.80 -4.39
C ALA A 67 9.66 -7.83 -4.47
N GLY A 68 8.42 -7.41 -4.19
CA GLY A 68 7.22 -8.24 -4.33
C GLY A 68 7.00 -8.72 -5.76
N LEU A 69 7.22 -7.86 -6.77
CA LEU A 69 7.15 -8.25 -8.18
C LEU A 69 8.23 -9.29 -8.56
N LEU A 70 9.45 -9.15 -8.05
CA LEU A 70 10.53 -10.12 -8.31
C LEU A 70 10.26 -11.47 -7.63
N LEU A 71 9.70 -11.46 -6.42
CA LEU A 71 9.26 -12.67 -5.72
C LEU A 71 8.05 -13.32 -6.42
N LEU A 72 7.15 -12.51 -6.97
CA LEU A 72 6.01 -12.99 -7.75
C LEU A 72 6.46 -13.66 -9.06
N ASP A 73 7.42 -13.06 -9.77
CA ASP A 73 8.00 -13.67 -10.97
C ASP A 73 8.67 -15.02 -10.62
N GLN A 74 9.33 -15.11 -9.46
CA GLN A 74 9.90 -16.37 -8.97
C GLN A 74 8.82 -17.41 -8.64
N ALA A 75 7.76 -17.02 -7.91
CA ALA A 75 6.66 -17.90 -7.53
C ALA A 75 5.93 -18.46 -8.77
N ASP A 76 5.67 -17.60 -9.75
CA ASP A 76 5.03 -17.96 -11.03
C ASP A 76 6.02 -18.62 -12.03
N ARG A 77 7.30 -18.80 -11.68
CA ARG A 77 8.38 -19.33 -12.54
C ARG A 77 8.53 -18.58 -13.88
N ARG A 78 8.34 -17.27 -13.87
CA ARG A 78 8.53 -16.36 -15.01
C ARG A 78 10.01 -15.96 -15.13
N PRO A 79 10.47 -15.50 -16.32
CA PRO A 79 11.80 -14.92 -16.45
C PRO A 79 11.95 -13.72 -15.50
N LEU A 80 13.00 -13.71 -14.67
CA LEU A 80 13.20 -12.66 -13.68
C LEU A 80 13.49 -11.32 -14.36
N ARG A 81 12.65 -10.33 -14.07
CA ARG A 81 12.86 -8.93 -14.48
C ARG A 81 14.20 -8.40 -13.97
N GLY A 82 14.73 -7.39 -14.67
CA GLY A 82 15.83 -6.59 -14.14
C GLY A 82 15.37 -5.74 -12.95
N MET A 83 16.29 -5.43 -12.03
CA MET A 83 15.98 -4.65 -10.81
C MET A 83 15.38 -3.27 -11.12
N GLY A 84 15.87 -2.58 -12.16
CA GLY A 84 15.33 -1.28 -12.57
C GLY A 84 13.87 -1.36 -13.06
N ALA A 85 13.55 -2.38 -13.87
CA ALA A 85 12.17 -2.61 -14.31
C ALA A 85 11.26 -2.99 -13.14
N ALA A 86 11.77 -3.77 -12.17
CA ALA A 86 11.04 -4.09 -10.95
C ALA A 86 10.80 -2.86 -10.07
N PHE A 87 11.78 -1.96 -9.92
CA PHE A 87 11.62 -0.72 -9.17
C PHE A 87 10.60 0.23 -9.81
N LEU A 88 10.67 0.43 -11.13
CA LEU A 88 9.70 1.26 -11.86
C LEU A 88 8.28 0.67 -11.79
N GLY A 89 8.15 -0.66 -11.93
CA GLY A 89 6.89 -1.36 -11.69
C GLY A 89 6.40 -1.21 -10.25
N GLY A 90 7.32 -1.27 -9.28
CA GLY A 90 7.04 -1.05 -7.86
C GLY A 90 6.60 0.37 -7.54
N LEU A 91 7.14 1.37 -8.24
CA LEU A 91 6.70 2.76 -8.12
C LEU A 91 5.26 2.95 -8.60
N HIS A 92 4.89 2.32 -9.72
CA HIS A 92 3.48 2.29 -10.15
C HIS A 92 2.59 1.58 -9.13
N GLY A 93 3.04 0.42 -8.63
CA GLY A 93 2.35 -0.34 -7.59
C GLY A 93 2.24 0.41 -6.25
N THR A 94 3.12 1.39 -6.00
CA THR A 94 3.08 2.19 -4.77
C THR A 94 1.84 3.06 -4.73
N TRP A 95 1.48 3.70 -5.84
CA TRP A 95 0.27 4.54 -5.89
C TRP A 95 -1.00 3.72 -5.68
N THR A 96 -1.10 2.54 -6.31
CA THR A 96 -2.26 1.67 -6.15
C THR A 96 -2.34 1.08 -4.75
N SER A 97 -1.22 0.60 -4.18
CA SER A 97 -1.16 0.13 -2.80
C SER A 97 -1.53 1.22 -1.81
N PHE A 98 -0.97 2.43 -1.97
CA PHE A 98 -1.27 3.57 -1.10
C PHE A 98 -2.75 3.94 -1.14
N LEU A 99 -3.32 4.09 -2.33
CA LEU A 99 -4.74 4.45 -2.47
C LEU A 99 -5.66 3.34 -1.96
N ALA A 100 -5.27 2.07 -2.11
CA ALA A 100 -6.01 0.94 -1.57
C ALA A 100 -5.96 0.90 -0.03
N PHE A 101 -4.80 1.15 0.58
CA PHE A 101 -4.70 1.29 2.04
C PHE A 101 -5.49 2.49 2.56
N LEU A 102 -5.47 3.62 1.84
CA LEU A 102 -6.24 4.80 2.20
C LEU A 102 -7.75 4.50 2.19
N LEU A 103 -8.23 3.84 1.13
CA LEU A 103 -9.65 3.50 1.01
C LEU A 103 -10.09 2.46 2.05
N LEU A 104 -9.25 1.45 2.32
CA LEU A 104 -9.50 0.46 3.36
C LEU A 104 -9.51 1.10 4.75
N GLY A 105 -8.56 2.01 5.03
CA GLY A 105 -8.50 2.78 6.26
C GLY A 105 -9.70 3.70 6.45
N LEU A 106 -10.14 4.37 5.38
CA LEU A 106 -11.36 5.18 5.41
C LEU A 106 -12.59 4.32 5.73
N GLY A 107 -12.68 3.10 5.18
CA GLY A 107 -13.71 2.13 5.52
C GLY A 107 -13.73 1.80 7.01
N LEU A 108 -12.57 1.57 7.62
CA LEU A 108 -12.46 1.35 9.07
C LEU A 108 -12.89 2.59 9.87
N VAL A 109 -12.48 3.79 9.45
CA VAL A 109 -12.91 5.05 10.09
C VAL A 109 -14.44 5.18 10.04
N CYS A 110 -15.08 4.83 8.94
CA CYS A 110 -16.54 4.82 8.83
C CYS A 110 -17.19 3.82 9.80
N VAL A 111 -16.63 2.61 9.95
CA VAL A 111 -17.13 1.62 10.93
C VAL A 111 -16.97 2.13 12.36
N VAL A 112 -15.79 2.64 12.71
CA VAL A 112 -15.53 3.21 14.05
C VAL A 112 -16.46 4.39 14.32
N LEU A 113 -16.67 5.26 13.34
CA LEU A 113 -17.60 6.38 13.45
C LEU A 113 -19.04 5.91 13.65
N ALA A 114 -19.50 4.90 12.89
CA ALA A 114 -20.83 4.32 13.07
C ALA A 114 -20.99 3.71 14.47
N MET A 115 -19.98 2.98 14.95
CA MET A 115 -19.96 2.42 16.30
C MET A 115 -19.98 3.51 17.37
N TYR A 116 -19.22 4.59 17.17
CA TYR A 116 -19.23 5.76 18.04
C TYR A 116 -20.62 6.41 18.09
N LEU A 117 -21.25 6.64 16.93
CA LEU A 117 -22.60 7.22 16.85
C LEU A 117 -23.63 6.32 17.53
N LEU A 118 -23.56 5.00 17.32
CA LEU A 118 -24.44 4.04 18.01
C LEU A 118 -24.18 4.04 19.52
N SER A 119 -22.93 4.25 19.96
CA SER A 119 -22.61 4.37 21.38
C SER A 119 -23.27 5.58 22.04
N LEU A 120 -23.64 6.63 21.28
CA LEU A 120 -24.35 7.78 21.83
C LEU A 120 -25.74 7.41 22.35
N LEU A 121 -26.39 6.37 21.80
CA LEU A 121 -27.67 5.86 22.30
C LEU A 121 -27.54 5.30 23.72
N THR A 122 -26.34 4.83 24.11
CA THR A 122 -26.09 4.34 25.47
C THR A 122 -26.13 5.44 26.53
N ARG A 123 -26.10 6.71 26.12
CA ARG A 123 -26.18 7.87 27.04
C ARG A 123 -27.61 8.33 27.34
N ILE A 124 -28.63 7.70 26.75
CA ILE A 124 -30.02 8.07 27.00
C ILE A 124 -30.41 7.61 28.42
N PRO A 125 -30.90 8.51 29.31
CA PRO A 125 -31.30 8.13 30.66
C PRO A 125 -32.46 7.11 30.62
N GLY A 126 -32.42 6.10 31.50
CA GLY A 126 -33.43 5.03 31.61
C GLY A 126 -33.21 3.82 30.71
N VAL A 127 -32.92 4.02 29.43
CA VAL A 127 -32.73 2.93 28.43
C VAL A 127 -31.28 2.71 27.99
N GLY A 128 -30.37 3.63 28.32
CA GLY A 128 -28.98 3.59 27.88
C GLY A 128 -28.20 2.34 28.31
N THR A 129 -28.52 1.79 29.49
CA THR A 129 -27.94 0.55 30.00
C THR A 129 -28.31 -0.66 29.14
N LEU A 130 -29.54 -0.72 28.62
CA LEU A 130 -29.99 -1.76 27.70
C LEU A 130 -29.22 -1.68 26.38
N PHE A 131 -29.07 -0.48 25.81
CA PHE A 131 -28.27 -0.29 24.60
C PHE A 131 -26.79 -0.62 24.82
N ALA A 132 -26.22 -0.29 25.98
CA ALA A 132 -24.83 -0.64 26.30
C ALA A 132 -24.64 -2.17 26.31
N PHE A 133 -25.56 -2.90 26.94
CA PHE A 133 -25.52 -4.37 26.96
C PHE A 133 -25.68 -4.97 25.55
N LEU A 134 -26.65 -4.47 24.76
CA LEU A 134 -26.89 -4.96 23.39
C LEU A 134 -25.75 -4.65 22.43
N LEU A 135 -25.05 -3.53 22.60
CA LEU A 135 -24.11 -3.02 21.60
C LEU A 135 -22.65 -3.34 21.92
N ALA A 136 -22.28 -3.48 23.20
CA ALA A 136 -20.89 -3.70 23.60
C ALA A 136 -20.31 -5.01 23.02
N GLY A 137 -21.02 -6.13 23.17
CA GLY A 137 -20.59 -7.44 22.67
C GLY A 137 -20.50 -7.49 21.14
N PRO A 138 -21.62 -7.30 20.42
CA PRO A 138 -21.62 -7.30 18.95
C PRO A 138 -20.68 -6.25 18.36
N GLY A 139 -20.57 -5.09 19.02
CA GLY A 139 -19.65 -4.04 18.61
C GLY A 139 -18.18 -4.41 18.72
N ALA A 140 -17.79 -5.05 19.82
CA ALA A 140 -16.43 -5.57 19.99
C ALA A 140 -16.12 -6.65 18.95
N VAL A 141 -17.06 -7.56 18.67
CA VAL A 141 -16.90 -8.59 17.64
C VAL A 141 -16.77 -7.97 16.24
N ALA A 142 -17.61 -6.98 15.91
CA ALA A 142 -17.54 -6.27 14.64
C ALA A 142 -16.19 -5.56 14.44
N LEU A 143 -15.71 -4.85 15.47
CA LEU A 143 -14.41 -4.20 15.42
C LEU A 143 -13.27 -5.22 15.32
N ALA A 144 -13.29 -6.29 16.12
CA ALA A 144 -12.29 -7.35 16.06
C ALA A 144 -12.25 -8.00 14.66
N PHE A 145 -13.41 -8.23 14.06
CA PHE A 145 -13.52 -8.73 12.69
C PHE A 145 -12.93 -7.74 11.67
N CYS A 146 -13.23 -6.44 11.77
CA CYS A 146 -12.64 -5.41 10.91
C CYS A 146 -11.12 -5.33 11.07
N TYR A 147 -10.60 -5.41 12.31
CA TYR A 147 -9.15 -5.44 12.55
C TYR A 147 -8.51 -6.70 11.98
N GLY A 148 -9.14 -7.87 12.14
CA GLY A 148 -8.70 -9.11 11.52
C GLY A 148 -8.67 -9.01 9.99
N LEU A 149 -9.70 -8.40 9.40
CA LEU A 149 -9.77 -8.12 7.97
C LEU A 149 -8.65 -7.18 7.51
N LEU A 150 -8.31 -6.15 8.30
CA LEU A 150 -7.15 -5.31 7.98
C LEU A 150 -5.84 -6.09 8.10
N ALA A 151 -5.62 -6.81 9.20
CA ALA A 151 -4.37 -7.51 9.48
C ALA A 151 -4.07 -8.58 8.42
N ILE A 152 -5.08 -9.36 8.03
CA ILE A 152 -4.96 -10.45 7.06
C ILE A 152 -5.15 -9.94 5.62
N GLY A 153 -6.11 -9.03 5.40
CA GLY A 153 -6.46 -8.51 4.09
C GLY A 153 -5.39 -7.57 3.50
N THR A 154 -4.68 -6.80 4.33
CA THR A 154 -3.59 -5.89 3.88
C THR A 154 -2.52 -6.61 3.06
N PRO A 155 -1.87 -7.69 3.56
CA PRO A 155 -0.87 -8.41 2.77
C PRO A 155 -1.46 -9.10 1.54
N LEU A 156 -2.69 -9.62 1.60
CA LEU A 156 -3.35 -10.22 0.44
C LEU A 156 -3.67 -9.18 -0.64
N MET A 157 -4.11 -7.99 -0.23
CA MET A 157 -4.36 -6.86 -1.11
C MET A 157 -3.07 -6.41 -1.80
N LEU A 158 -1.96 -6.38 -1.05
CA LEU A 158 -0.65 -6.05 -1.59
C LEU A 158 -0.21 -7.04 -2.67
N VAL A 159 -0.39 -8.35 -2.44
CA VAL A 159 -0.14 -9.38 -3.46
C VAL A 159 -1.07 -9.20 -4.67
N ALA A 160 -2.35 -8.87 -4.46
CA ALA A 160 -3.28 -8.61 -5.55
C ALA A 160 -2.83 -7.42 -6.42
N VAL A 161 -2.27 -6.37 -5.81
CA VAL A 161 -1.64 -5.24 -6.53
C VAL A 161 -0.46 -5.72 -7.37
N TRP A 162 0.42 -6.57 -6.83
CA TRP A 162 1.55 -7.12 -7.60
C TRP A 162 1.11 -8.00 -8.76
N ARG A 163 -0.03 -8.70 -8.61
CA ARG A 163 -0.70 -9.45 -9.69
C ARG A 163 -1.41 -8.54 -10.70
N GLY A 164 -1.31 -7.21 -10.57
CA GLY A 164 -1.84 -6.23 -11.51
C GLY A 164 -3.28 -5.79 -11.26
N ALA A 165 -3.84 -6.07 -10.07
CA ALA A 165 -5.15 -5.55 -9.72
C ALA A 165 -5.13 -4.03 -9.57
N GLY A 166 -6.17 -3.37 -10.04
CA GLY A 166 -6.44 -1.97 -9.67
C GLY A 166 -6.88 -1.87 -8.20
N VAL A 167 -7.02 -0.65 -7.68
CA VAL A 167 -7.35 -0.38 -6.26
C VAL A 167 -8.57 -1.16 -5.77
N LEU A 168 -9.71 -1.03 -6.45
CA LEU A 168 -10.96 -1.71 -6.08
C LEU A 168 -10.86 -3.23 -6.24
N GLY A 169 -10.12 -3.69 -7.25
CA GLY A 169 -9.89 -5.11 -7.49
C GLY A 169 -9.05 -5.75 -6.39
N ALA A 170 -7.99 -5.06 -5.95
CA ALA A 170 -7.13 -5.52 -4.87
C ALA A 170 -7.89 -5.66 -3.55
N ILE A 171 -8.69 -4.64 -3.18
CA ILE A 171 -9.54 -4.67 -1.99
C ILE A 171 -10.60 -5.77 -2.13
N GLY A 172 -11.30 -5.83 -3.27
CA GLY A 172 -12.35 -6.81 -3.51
C GLY A 172 -11.85 -8.25 -3.37
N ARG A 173 -10.67 -8.57 -3.92
CA ARG A 173 -10.06 -9.91 -3.77
C ARG A 173 -9.64 -10.20 -2.34
N ALA A 174 -9.00 -9.24 -1.66
CA ALA A 174 -8.60 -9.43 -0.27
C ALA A 174 -9.82 -9.67 0.64
N VAL A 175 -10.88 -8.88 0.47
CA VAL A 175 -12.14 -9.04 1.20
C VAL A 175 -12.81 -10.37 0.87
N ASP A 176 -12.89 -10.75 -0.41
CA ASP A 176 -13.49 -12.02 -0.82
C ASP A 176 -12.76 -13.22 -0.19
N ILE A 177 -11.42 -13.20 -0.20
CA ILE A 177 -10.63 -14.27 0.42
C ILE A 177 -10.92 -14.36 1.93
N VAL A 178 -10.82 -13.23 2.64
CA VAL A 178 -10.99 -13.22 4.10
C VAL A 178 -12.42 -13.54 4.52
N VAL A 179 -13.43 -13.07 3.80
CA VAL A 179 -14.84 -13.29 4.15
C VAL A 179 -15.31 -14.70 3.77
N LYS A 180 -14.88 -15.25 2.62
CA LYS A 180 -15.32 -16.58 2.16
C LYS A 180 -14.53 -17.71 2.81
N ARG A 181 -13.28 -17.46 3.22
CA ARG A 181 -12.41 -18.47 3.87
C ARG A 181 -11.67 -17.90 5.10
N PRO A 182 -12.40 -17.37 6.11
CA PRO A 182 -11.78 -16.67 7.25
C PRO A 182 -10.91 -17.61 8.09
N LEU A 183 -11.35 -18.84 8.31
CA LEU A 183 -10.63 -19.81 9.13
C LEU A 183 -9.36 -20.30 8.44
N ASP A 184 -9.42 -20.61 7.13
CA ASP A 184 -8.23 -21.01 6.38
C ASP A 184 -7.22 -19.86 6.29
N ALA A 185 -7.70 -18.63 6.05
CA ALA A 185 -6.86 -17.45 6.04
C ALA A 185 -6.18 -17.24 7.39
N LEU A 186 -6.95 -17.28 8.48
CA LEU A 186 -6.43 -17.15 9.84
C LEU A 186 -5.37 -18.23 10.12
N LEU A 187 -5.64 -19.50 9.79
CA LEU A 187 -4.71 -20.60 10.04
C LEU A 187 -3.38 -20.40 9.30
N HIS A 188 -3.41 -20.06 8.00
CA HIS A 188 -2.20 -19.83 7.23
C HIS A 188 -1.40 -18.64 7.75
N PHE A 189 -2.07 -17.54 8.12
CA PHE A 189 -1.40 -16.36 8.68
C PHE A 189 -0.84 -16.61 10.07
N VAL A 190 -1.55 -17.34 10.93
CA VAL A 190 -1.08 -17.73 12.26
C VAL A 190 0.15 -18.62 12.13
N VAL A 191 0.11 -19.63 11.26
CA VAL A 191 1.27 -20.52 11.01
C VAL A 191 2.47 -19.73 10.48
N LEU A 192 2.26 -18.85 9.49
CA LEU A 192 3.34 -18.01 8.96
C LEU A 192 3.92 -17.08 10.03
N THR A 193 3.06 -16.47 10.85
CA THR A 193 3.48 -15.54 11.92
C THR A 193 4.25 -16.28 13.00
N ILE A 194 3.75 -17.43 13.48
CA ILE A 194 4.43 -18.28 14.47
C ILE A 194 5.79 -18.78 13.96
N LEU A 195 5.92 -19.01 12.65
CA LEU A 195 7.18 -19.43 12.06
C LEU A 195 8.19 -18.28 11.98
N VAL A 196 7.77 -17.14 11.42
CA VAL A 196 8.70 -16.07 11.03
C VAL A 196 8.96 -15.11 12.18
N VAL A 197 7.92 -14.68 12.90
CA VAL A 197 8.03 -13.59 13.88
C VAL A 197 8.85 -13.98 15.11
N PRO A 198 8.62 -15.12 15.78
CA PRO A 198 9.45 -15.52 16.93
C PRO A 198 10.92 -15.66 16.58
N VAL A 199 11.25 -16.24 15.42
CA VAL A 199 12.63 -16.37 14.94
C VAL A 199 13.22 -14.99 14.65
N ALA A 200 12.48 -14.12 13.97
CA ALA A 200 12.90 -12.74 13.71
C ALA A 200 13.15 -11.97 15.01
N VAL A 201 12.21 -12.04 15.95
CA VAL A 201 12.31 -11.39 17.27
C VAL A 201 13.49 -11.93 18.06
N PHE A 202 13.71 -13.24 18.06
CA PHE A 202 14.85 -13.85 18.73
C PHE A 202 16.19 -13.40 18.13
N VAL A 203 16.34 -13.49 16.80
CA VAL A 203 17.60 -13.14 16.12
C VAL A 203 17.89 -11.64 16.20
N ILE A 204 16.87 -10.80 15.97
CA ILE A 204 16.99 -9.33 16.11
C ILE A 204 17.25 -8.95 17.56
N GLY A 205 16.54 -9.55 18.52
CA GLY A 205 16.73 -9.30 19.94
C GLY A 205 18.13 -9.68 20.40
N LEU A 206 18.64 -10.84 19.98
CA LEU A 206 20.00 -11.28 20.26
C LEU A 206 21.03 -10.33 19.65
N LEU A 207 20.87 -9.93 18.39
CA LEU A 207 21.77 -8.96 17.75
C LEU A 207 21.73 -7.61 18.46
N THR A 208 20.54 -7.14 18.83
CA THR A 208 20.35 -5.86 19.53
C THR A 208 21.07 -5.89 20.87
N LEU A 209 20.87 -6.97 21.64
CA LEU A 209 21.53 -7.16 22.93
C LEU A 209 23.06 -7.21 22.79
N THR A 210 23.59 -8.03 21.88
CA THR A 210 25.06 -8.16 21.70
C THR A 210 25.71 -6.90 21.15
N SER A 211 24.99 -6.17 20.29
CA SER A 211 25.43 -4.88 19.74
C SER A 211 25.53 -3.81 20.82
N THR A 212 24.52 -3.68 21.68
CA THR A 212 24.52 -2.74 22.82
C THR A 212 25.64 -3.07 23.82
N LEU A 213 25.89 -4.36 24.10
CA LEU A 213 27.00 -4.78 24.96
C LEU A 213 28.36 -4.42 24.34
N SER A 214 28.52 -4.69 23.04
CA SER A 214 29.76 -4.43 22.31
C SER A 214 30.05 -2.93 22.25
N LEU A 215 29.07 -2.08 21.91
CA LEU A 215 29.23 -0.63 21.90
C LEU A 215 29.56 -0.07 23.29
N SER A 216 28.97 -0.62 24.35
CA SER A 216 29.24 -0.19 25.72
C SER A 216 30.69 -0.44 26.15
N ILE A 217 31.28 -1.56 25.69
CA ILE A 217 32.72 -1.86 25.91
C ILE A 217 33.60 -0.85 25.16
N PHE A 218 33.29 -0.56 23.90
CA PHE A 218 34.07 0.39 23.09
C PHE A 218 33.91 1.84 23.53
N SER A 219 32.77 2.22 24.11
CA SER A 219 32.49 3.58 24.58
C SER A 219 32.94 3.87 26.01
N GLY A 220 33.64 2.93 26.67
CA GLY A 220 34.08 3.08 28.07
C GLY A 220 32.93 3.06 29.09
N GLY A 221 31.74 2.60 28.70
CA GLY A 221 30.59 2.47 29.59
C GLY A 221 30.79 1.28 30.53
N GLY A 222 31.03 1.56 31.82
CA GLY A 222 31.14 0.51 32.84
C GLY A 222 29.84 -0.29 33.02
N ALA A 223 29.86 -1.30 33.90
CA ALA A 223 28.75 -2.22 34.15
C ALA A 223 27.36 -1.57 34.42
N GLY A 224 27.33 -0.29 34.80
CA GLY A 224 26.09 0.49 34.97
C GLY A 224 25.32 0.78 33.66
N SER A 225 25.98 0.94 32.52
CA SER A 225 25.29 1.07 31.22
C SER A 225 24.67 -0.26 30.78
N ILE A 226 25.33 -1.37 31.10
CA ILE A 226 24.88 -2.74 30.85
C ILE A 226 23.63 -3.07 31.68
N LEU A 227 23.63 -2.74 32.97
CA LEU A 227 22.48 -2.91 33.87
C LEU A 227 21.32 -1.97 33.51
N GLY A 228 21.59 -0.74 33.08
CA GLY A 228 20.57 0.20 32.60
C GLY A 228 19.86 -0.28 31.34
N ALA A 229 20.58 -0.91 30.40
CA ALA A 229 20.01 -1.50 29.19
C ALA A 229 19.15 -2.76 29.46
N MET A 230 19.47 -3.51 30.53
CA MET A 230 18.71 -4.70 30.93
C MET A 230 17.56 -4.40 31.91
N GLY A 231 17.65 -3.34 32.71
CA GLY A 231 16.70 -3.00 33.78
C GLY A 231 15.46 -2.20 33.37
N GLY A 232 15.43 -1.64 32.15
CA GLY A 232 14.39 -0.70 31.71
C GLY A 232 13.11 -1.30 31.09
N GLY A 233 12.89 -2.62 31.14
CA GLY A 233 12.01 -3.30 30.17
C GLY A 233 10.91 -4.25 30.68
N TYR A 234 10.54 -4.26 31.96
CA TYR A 234 9.51 -5.18 32.49
C TYR A 234 8.05 -4.71 32.29
N GLY A 235 7.73 -4.21 31.09
CA GLY A 235 6.36 -3.89 30.68
C GLY A 235 6.05 -4.46 29.30
N TYR A 236 4.79 -4.39 28.86
CA TYR A 236 4.27 -4.83 27.55
C TYR A 236 4.99 -4.24 26.29
N GLY A 237 6.14 -3.58 26.47
CA GLY A 237 7.08 -3.07 25.47
C GLY A 237 8.52 -3.57 25.66
N GLY A 238 8.72 -4.81 26.13
CA GLY A 238 10.04 -5.40 26.41
C GLY A 238 11.05 -5.42 25.24
N MET A 239 10.59 -5.23 24.00
CA MET A 239 11.46 -5.07 22.82
C MET A 239 11.81 -3.61 22.52
N ARG A 240 11.01 -2.66 23.02
CA ARG A 240 11.21 -1.23 22.81
C ARG A 240 12.38 -0.69 23.64
N GLY A 241 12.58 -1.17 24.86
CA GLY A 241 13.70 -0.75 25.71
C GLY A 241 15.08 -1.05 25.09
N PRO A 242 15.39 -2.31 24.74
CA PRO A 242 16.66 -2.67 24.11
C PRO A 242 16.84 -2.03 22.73
N PHE A 243 15.77 -1.92 21.92
CA PHE A 243 15.82 -1.30 20.60
C PHE A 243 16.01 0.22 20.68
N ASP A 244 15.29 0.93 21.55
CA ASP A 244 15.47 2.37 21.78
C ASP A 244 16.85 2.66 22.39
N GLY A 245 17.35 1.77 23.27
CA GLY A 245 18.71 1.80 23.80
C GLY A 245 19.75 1.67 22.69
N LEU A 246 19.63 0.67 21.82
CA LEU A 246 20.50 0.49 20.66
C LEU A 246 20.43 1.70 19.73
N MET A 247 19.24 2.22 19.42
CA MET A 247 19.07 3.36 18.50
C MET A 247 19.70 4.64 19.04
N ASN A 248 19.54 4.93 20.34
CA ASN A 248 20.23 6.05 20.99
C ASN A 248 21.75 5.86 20.97
N GLN A 249 22.24 4.64 21.19
CA GLN A 249 23.67 4.35 21.14
C GLN A 249 24.24 4.42 19.71
N LEU A 250 23.49 3.96 18.70
CA LEU A 250 23.81 4.07 17.28
C LEU A 250 24.00 5.53 16.86
N GLN A 251 23.18 6.45 17.39
CA GLN A 251 23.31 7.88 17.11
C GLN A 251 24.60 8.49 17.69
N SER A 252 25.17 7.89 18.74
CA SER A 252 26.36 8.40 19.44
C SER A 252 27.69 7.73 19.03
N ALA A 253 27.65 6.58 18.36
CA ALA A 253 28.82 5.67 18.24
C ALA A 253 29.59 5.70 16.91
N GLY A 254 29.33 6.68 16.02
CA GLY A 254 30.12 6.87 14.80
C GLY A 254 30.20 5.63 13.90
N ALA A 255 31.39 5.25 13.42
CA ALA A 255 31.55 4.16 12.44
C ALA A 255 31.09 2.76 12.94
N ALA A 256 31.11 2.50 14.25
CA ALA A 256 30.62 1.24 14.82
C ALA A 256 29.09 1.09 14.68
N SER A 257 28.37 2.20 14.62
CA SER A 257 26.92 2.22 14.41
C SER A 257 26.54 1.81 12.98
N ALA A 258 27.38 2.13 12.00
CA ALA A 258 27.18 1.78 10.60
C ALA A 258 27.28 0.27 10.35
N SER A 259 28.25 -0.42 10.97
CA SER A 259 28.42 -1.88 10.79
C SER A 259 27.26 -2.68 11.38
N ILE A 260 26.81 -2.33 12.59
CA ILE A 260 25.62 -2.92 13.21
C ILE A 260 24.37 -2.64 12.36
N GLY A 261 24.23 -1.40 11.86
CA GLY A 261 23.15 -1.02 10.97
C GLY A 261 23.08 -1.88 9.70
N VAL A 262 24.22 -2.21 9.08
CA VAL A 262 24.26 -3.09 7.90
C VAL A 262 23.78 -4.50 8.24
N VAL A 263 24.25 -5.10 9.34
CA VAL A 263 23.80 -6.45 9.74
C VAL A 263 22.30 -6.46 10.05
N MET A 264 21.82 -5.43 10.78
CA MET A 264 20.41 -5.29 11.11
C MET A 264 19.56 -5.13 9.85
N LEU A 265 20.03 -4.36 8.87
CA LEU A 265 19.36 -4.20 7.58
C LEU A 265 19.27 -5.50 6.80
N VAL A 266 20.35 -6.30 6.76
CA VAL A 266 20.36 -7.61 6.12
C VAL A 266 19.32 -8.53 6.75
N LEU A 267 19.26 -8.58 8.09
CA LEU A 267 18.29 -9.41 8.80
C LEU A 267 16.85 -8.96 8.54
N VAL A 268 16.58 -7.66 8.65
CA VAL A 268 15.23 -7.11 8.40
C VAL A 268 14.80 -7.39 6.97
N ALA A 269 15.66 -7.13 5.98
CA ALA A 269 15.37 -7.44 4.57
C ALA A 269 15.08 -8.93 4.37
N LEU A 270 15.85 -9.81 5.01
CA LEU A 270 15.66 -11.27 4.92
C LEU A 270 14.30 -11.70 5.48
N PHE A 271 13.93 -11.27 6.69
CA PHE A 271 12.65 -11.64 7.29
C PHE A 271 11.46 -11.05 6.52
N VAL A 272 11.59 -9.83 6.01
CA VAL A 272 10.57 -9.20 5.16
C VAL A 272 10.37 -10.00 3.87
N LEU A 273 11.44 -10.45 3.20
CA LEU A 273 11.31 -11.29 2.01
C LEU A 273 10.61 -12.62 2.29
N VAL A 274 11.00 -13.30 3.37
CA VAL A 274 10.38 -14.57 3.77
C VAL A 274 8.89 -14.37 4.03
N GLY A 275 8.51 -13.28 4.73
CA GLY A 275 7.12 -12.90 4.95
C GLY A 275 6.38 -12.61 3.64
N MET A 276 6.95 -11.79 2.76
CA MET A 276 6.37 -11.43 1.47
C MET A 276 6.15 -12.65 0.57
N PHE A 277 7.11 -13.55 0.48
CA PHE A 277 6.97 -14.79 -0.30
C PHE A 277 5.90 -15.70 0.33
N GLY A 278 5.83 -15.76 1.66
CA GLY A 278 4.75 -16.42 2.38
C GLY A 278 3.38 -15.85 2.00
N TYR A 279 3.23 -14.52 1.94
CA TYR A 279 1.97 -13.89 1.53
C TYR A 279 1.57 -14.24 0.10
N ILE A 280 2.52 -14.32 -0.83
CA ILE A 280 2.25 -14.74 -2.22
C ILE A 280 1.69 -16.18 -2.24
N MET A 281 2.34 -17.09 -1.53
CA MET A 281 1.89 -18.49 -1.45
C MET A 281 0.51 -18.64 -0.80
N ILE A 282 0.23 -17.87 0.25
CA ILE A 282 -1.08 -17.86 0.94
C ILE A 282 -2.16 -17.28 0.03
N HIS A 283 -1.87 -16.18 -0.67
CA HIS A 283 -2.81 -15.59 -1.61
C HIS A 283 -3.21 -16.61 -2.68
N ASP A 284 -2.26 -17.36 -3.23
CA ASP A 284 -2.54 -18.33 -4.28
C ASP A 284 -3.29 -19.57 -3.75
N SER A 285 -2.95 -20.05 -2.54
CA SER A 285 -3.64 -21.19 -1.93
C SER A 285 -5.09 -20.86 -1.58
N LEU A 286 -5.34 -19.67 -1.04
CA LEU A 286 -6.68 -19.24 -0.65
C LEU A 286 -7.50 -18.73 -1.84
N GLY A 287 -6.85 -18.14 -2.83
CA GLY A 287 -7.48 -17.68 -4.08
C GLY A 287 -7.89 -18.82 -5.00
N ALA A 288 -7.27 -20.00 -4.88
CA ALA A 288 -7.63 -21.18 -5.66
C ALA A 288 -9.10 -21.59 -5.43
N GLY A 289 -9.91 -21.48 -6.49
CA GLY A 289 -11.33 -21.83 -6.48
C GLY A 289 -12.26 -20.70 -6.02
N LEU A 290 -11.78 -19.46 -5.92
CA LEU A 290 -12.64 -18.29 -5.79
C LEU A 290 -12.83 -17.67 -7.18
N ASP A 291 -13.94 -17.95 -7.84
CA ASP A 291 -14.32 -17.23 -9.06
C ASP A 291 -14.57 -15.75 -8.70
N THR A 292 -13.83 -14.85 -9.36
CA THR A 292 -13.78 -13.41 -9.09
C THR A 292 -15.06 -12.68 -9.49
N HIS A 293 -16.15 -12.90 -8.75
CA HIS A 293 -17.41 -12.20 -8.97
C HIS A 293 -17.40 -10.74 -8.47
N ALA A 294 -16.46 -10.33 -7.61
CA ALA A 294 -16.42 -8.98 -7.03
C ALA A 294 -16.07 -7.89 -8.07
N GLU A 295 -15.07 -8.14 -8.93
CA GLU A 295 -14.71 -7.21 -10.01
C GLU A 295 -15.81 -7.13 -11.07
N ASP A 296 -16.48 -8.24 -11.38
CA ASP A 296 -17.59 -8.28 -12.33
C ASP A 296 -18.84 -7.57 -11.79
N ARG A 297 -19.14 -7.70 -10.49
CA ARG A 297 -20.25 -6.99 -9.84
C ARG A 297 -20.00 -5.49 -9.75
N LEU A 298 -18.77 -5.07 -9.41
CA LEU A 298 -18.41 -3.65 -9.35
C LEU A 298 -18.34 -3.02 -10.75
N ARG A 299 -17.75 -3.71 -11.74
CA ARG A 299 -17.81 -3.27 -13.15
C ARG A 299 -19.24 -3.25 -13.67
N GLY A 300 -20.05 -4.23 -13.30
CA GLY A 300 -21.49 -4.27 -13.58
C GLY A 300 -22.25 -3.08 -12.98
N GLY A 301 -21.99 -2.75 -11.71
CA GLY A 301 -22.57 -1.58 -11.05
C GLY A 301 -22.11 -0.26 -11.65
N VAL A 302 -20.81 -0.09 -11.92
CA VAL A 302 -20.25 1.12 -12.54
C VAL A 302 -20.74 1.29 -13.97
N SER A 303 -20.83 0.21 -14.75
CA SER A 303 -21.39 0.25 -16.10
C SER A 303 -22.89 0.54 -16.08
N GLN A 304 -23.64 0.02 -15.11
CA GLN A 304 -25.04 0.42 -14.89
C GLN A 304 -25.18 1.89 -14.53
N ILE A 305 -24.34 2.43 -13.64
CA ILE A 305 -24.34 3.84 -13.28
C ILE A 305 -23.96 4.70 -14.48
N LYS A 306 -22.93 4.32 -15.24
CA LYS A 306 -22.55 4.99 -16.49
C LYS A 306 -23.67 4.95 -17.53
N ARG A 307 -24.38 3.83 -17.65
CA ARG A 307 -25.54 3.70 -18.54
C ARG A 307 -26.68 4.60 -18.09
N LYS A 308 -27.03 4.60 -16.80
CA LYS A 308 -28.03 5.51 -16.24
C LYS A 308 -27.64 6.98 -16.39
N LEU A 309 -26.37 7.31 -16.23
CA LEU A 309 -25.84 8.66 -16.41
C LEU A 309 -25.79 9.08 -17.88
N ALA A 310 -25.59 8.13 -18.80
CA ALA A 310 -25.69 8.36 -20.24
C ALA A 310 -27.15 8.53 -20.69
N GLU A 311 -28.09 7.77 -20.10
CA GLU A 311 -29.54 7.93 -20.30
C GLU A 311 -30.04 9.29 -19.79
N HIS A 312 -29.42 9.83 -18.72
CA HIS A 312 -29.74 11.15 -18.16
C HIS A 312 -28.81 12.27 -18.65
N ARG A 313 -27.85 11.97 -19.54
CA ARG A 313 -27.08 13.01 -20.21
C ARG A 313 -28.02 13.61 -21.24
N PRO A 314 -28.40 14.89 -21.13
CA PRO A 314 -29.24 15.52 -22.15
C PRO A 314 -28.55 15.31 -23.49
N GLN A 315 -29.25 14.68 -24.44
CA GLN A 315 -28.80 14.60 -25.82
C GLN A 315 -28.46 16.03 -26.25
N PRO A 316 -27.26 16.30 -26.78
CA PRO A 316 -27.10 17.48 -27.61
C PRO A 316 -28.14 17.30 -28.72
N GLN A 317 -29.12 18.22 -28.78
CA GLN A 317 -30.08 18.26 -29.88
C GLN A 317 -29.29 18.09 -31.17
N ALA A 318 -29.50 16.96 -31.83
CA ALA A 318 -28.85 16.68 -33.09
C ALA A 318 -29.39 17.68 -34.11
N ALA A 319 -28.46 18.43 -34.69
CA ALA A 319 -28.48 18.97 -36.04
C ALA A 319 -29.67 19.86 -36.43
N VAL A 320 -29.41 21.17 -36.47
CA VAL A 320 -29.87 21.95 -37.62
C VAL A 320 -29.17 21.35 -38.85
N GLN A 321 -29.95 20.67 -39.70
CA GLN A 321 -29.49 20.19 -41.00
C GLN A 321 -29.01 21.38 -41.84
N PRO A 322 -27.91 21.26 -42.61
CA PRO A 322 -27.56 22.27 -43.61
C PRO A 322 -28.69 22.32 -44.63
N THR A 323 -29.37 23.46 -44.71
CA THR A 323 -30.38 23.71 -45.73
C THR A 323 -29.72 23.59 -47.10
N ALA A 324 -30.45 22.95 -48.00
CA ALA A 324 -30.05 22.63 -49.36
C ALA A 324 -29.34 23.79 -50.09
N THR A 325 -28.32 23.40 -50.84
CA THR A 325 -27.55 24.17 -51.81
C THR A 325 -28.44 25.10 -52.63
N ALA A 326 -28.39 26.40 -52.35
CA ALA A 326 -28.80 27.42 -53.32
C ALA A 326 -27.78 27.45 -54.47
N PRO A 327 -28.20 27.65 -55.73
CA PRO A 327 -27.29 27.67 -56.87
C PRO A 327 -26.26 28.79 -56.71
N ALA A 328 -24.99 28.45 -56.89
CA ALA A 328 -23.88 29.38 -56.81
C ALA A 328 -24.02 30.46 -57.90
N ARG A 329 -24.31 31.70 -57.50
CA ARG A 329 -24.30 32.87 -58.39
C ARG A 329 -22.85 33.32 -58.60
N MET A 330 -22.48 33.63 -59.84
CA MET A 330 -21.15 34.16 -60.19
C MET A 330 -21.29 35.64 -60.56
N CYS A 331 -20.34 36.46 -60.11
CA CYS A 331 -20.30 37.87 -60.48
C CYS A 331 -20.09 38.01 -61.99
N SER A 332 -20.94 38.78 -62.66
CA SER A 332 -20.90 39.00 -64.11
C SER A 332 -19.67 39.77 -64.58
N SER A 333 -19.00 40.52 -63.69
CA SER A 333 -17.83 41.33 -64.04
C SER A 333 -16.50 40.62 -63.80
N CYS A 334 -16.35 39.84 -62.72
CA CYS A 334 -15.06 39.25 -62.34
C CYS A 334 -15.08 37.71 -62.22
N GLY A 335 -16.26 37.09 -62.30
CA GLY A 335 -16.40 35.63 -62.23
C GLY A 335 -16.30 35.03 -60.82
N THR A 336 -16.08 35.83 -59.77
CA THR A 336 -16.02 35.33 -58.38
C THR A 336 -17.39 34.80 -57.94
N ARG A 337 -17.40 33.70 -57.19
CA ARG A 337 -18.62 33.09 -56.62
C ARG A 337 -19.16 33.94 -55.48
N LEU A 338 -20.40 34.39 -55.59
CA LEU A 338 -21.12 35.18 -54.58
C LEU A 338 -21.76 34.23 -53.55
N GLN A 339 -21.69 34.57 -52.27
CA GLN A 339 -22.44 33.85 -51.23
C GLN A 339 -23.88 34.37 -51.20
N GLY A 340 -24.80 33.53 -50.71
CA GLY A 340 -26.23 33.57 -51.05
C GLY A 340 -26.92 34.94 -51.00
N ASP A 341 -26.62 35.79 -50.01
CA ASP A 341 -27.29 37.07 -49.76
C ASP A 341 -26.39 38.31 -49.99
N ASP A 342 -25.24 38.14 -50.64
CA ASP A 342 -24.35 39.26 -50.94
C ASP A 342 -25.01 40.21 -51.95
N ARG A 343 -25.22 41.48 -51.56
CA ARG A 343 -25.75 42.52 -52.47
C ARG A 343 -24.69 43.10 -53.41
N PHE A 344 -23.42 42.89 -53.10
CA PHE A 344 -22.26 43.37 -53.86
C PHE A 344 -21.15 42.31 -53.81
N CYS A 345 -20.36 42.23 -54.87
CA CYS A 345 -19.18 41.36 -54.90
C CYS A 345 -18.09 41.88 -53.96
N GLY A 346 -17.61 41.03 -53.04
CA GLY A 346 -16.54 41.40 -52.10
C GLY A 346 -15.19 41.73 -52.75
N ASP A 347 -14.92 41.20 -53.95
CA ASP A 347 -13.63 41.43 -54.63
C ASP A 347 -13.63 42.69 -55.51
N CYS A 348 -14.71 42.95 -56.25
CA CYS A 348 -14.76 44.05 -57.23
C CYS A 348 -15.79 45.15 -56.93
N GLY A 349 -16.63 44.99 -55.89
CA GLY A 349 -17.63 45.97 -55.47
C GLY A 349 -18.85 46.11 -56.39
N THR A 350 -18.92 45.33 -57.48
CA THR A 350 -20.06 45.36 -58.41
C THR A 350 -21.32 44.80 -57.73
N PRO A 351 -22.50 45.45 -57.84
CA PRO A 351 -23.74 44.90 -57.32
C PRO A 351 -24.02 43.51 -57.91
N ALA A 352 -24.43 42.60 -57.04
CA ALA A 352 -24.65 41.18 -57.31
C ALA A 352 -25.84 40.91 -58.25
#